data_AF-A0A3Q3LKG1-F1
#
_entry.id   AF-A0A3Q3LKG1-F1
#
_cell.length_a   1.000
_cell.length_b   1.000
_cell.length_c   1.000
_cell.angle_alpha   90.00
_cell.angle_beta   90.00
_cell.angle_gamma   90.00
#
_symmetry.space_group_name_H-M   'P 1'
#
loop_
_entity.id
_entity.type
_entity.pdbx_description
1 polymer ?
#
loop_
_entity_poly.entity_id
_entity_poly.type
_entity_poly.pdbx_seq_one_letter_code
_entity_poly.pdbx_strand_id
1 'polypeptide(L)'
;MLRCLLRGGCGPLFWVWVLLLPLASLHRLNQHGRREHNVKDRPKLLLVSFDGFRWDYIYRVPAPNFLKLIEEGVKVEHVENAYITKTLPNHYSLVTGLYAESHGIVANEMYDPVLNRSFSMETDSIYDSRWWEQAVPLWVTIQKAGGRSGAAMWPGSDVRIHGMYPNKYLQYNASVSFESRVEQIIKWFSAPEEEAVDFGVLYWEEPDESGHKLGPQSTQMDKVIYGIDEKLGFLINELKKARLYEKVNLIVTSDHGMAQLSPDKIIELDQYVSRDLYTWVDKSPVVGILPKDAKLEEVYDKLVDANQNMLVYKKENIPQHFHYQHNIRIMPIIIEAREGWTIVQNRSSPFMCAYSNLLHVCVCVCVSVCVCVLLSLPTIAFISS
;
A
#
# COMPACT_ATOMS: atom_id res chain seq x y z
N MET A 1 -21.50 19.69 70.71
CA MET A 1 -21.56 20.84 71.65
C MET A 1 -22.37 21.97 71.01
N LEU A 2 -23.39 22.43 71.76
CA LEU A 2 -24.16 23.70 71.73
C LEU A 2 -24.17 24.55 70.45
N ARG A 3 -25.32 24.75 69.76
CA ARG A 3 -26.43 25.71 70.02
C ARG A 3 -26.01 27.20 70.10
N CYS A 4 -26.51 27.99 69.12
CA CYS A 4 -27.27 29.26 69.24
C CYS A 4 -26.87 30.28 68.14
N LEU A 5 -27.70 31.17 67.58
CA LEU A 5 -29.15 31.41 67.49
C LEU A 5 -29.33 32.51 66.40
N LEU A 6 -30.25 32.27 65.46
CA LEU A 6 -31.26 33.20 64.91
C LEU A 6 -30.88 34.57 64.30
N ARG A 7 -31.38 34.83 63.07
CA ARG A 7 -32.64 35.60 62.84
C ARG A 7 -33.00 35.75 61.34
N GLY A 8 -34.29 35.59 61.05
CA GLY A 8 -35.01 36.03 59.83
C GLY A 8 -35.02 34.99 58.70
N GLY A 9 -36.13 34.46 58.17
CA GLY A 9 -37.52 34.94 58.10
C GLY A 9 -37.87 35.25 56.63
N CYS A 10 -39.00 34.71 56.13
CA CYS A 10 -39.53 34.75 54.75
C CYS A 10 -38.87 33.74 53.78
N GLY A 11 -39.52 32.90 52.98
CA GLY A 11 -40.86 32.79 52.39
C GLY A 11 -40.73 31.84 51.17
N PRO A 12 -41.81 31.26 50.62
CA PRO A 12 -41.72 30.07 49.77
C PRO A 12 -41.36 30.44 48.32
N LEU A 13 -40.07 30.42 47.98
CA LEU A 13 -39.61 30.64 46.59
C LEU A 13 -38.42 29.77 46.17
N PHE A 14 -38.10 28.73 46.95
CA PHE A 14 -36.94 27.87 46.72
C PHE A 14 -37.24 26.60 45.90
N TRP A 15 -38.30 26.61 45.10
CA TRP A 15 -38.73 25.46 44.27
C TRP A 15 -38.96 25.79 42.78
N VAL A 16 -38.34 26.85 42.24
CA VAL A 16 -38.45 27.16 40.79
C VAL A 16 -37.09 27.25 40.07
N TRP A 17 -35.96 27.21 40.78
CA TRP A 17 -34.64 27.37 40.15
C TRP A 17 -33.87 26.06 39.86
N VAL A 18 -34.50 24.88 40.00
CA VAL A 18 -33.86 23.58 39.71
C VAL A 18 -34.37 22.94 38.39
N LEU A 19 -35.31 23.58 37.68
CA LEU A 19 -35.86 23.03 36.41
C LEU A 19 -35.50 23.82 35.14
N LEU A 20 -34.50 24.71 35.18
CA LEU A 20 -34.08 25.49 33.99
C LEU A 20 -32.60 25.35 33.63
N LEU A 21 -31.88 24.36 34.16
CA LEU A 21 -30.51 24.04 33.75
C LEU A 21 -30.28 22.52 33.57
N PRO A 22 -31.00 21.90 32.63
CA PRO A 22 -30.31 20.97 31.73
C PRO A 22 -30.64 21.14 30.24
N LEU A 23 -31.44 22.13 29.83
CA LEU A 23 -31.83 22.29 28.41
C LEU A 23 -30.82 23.07 27.57
N ALA A 24 -29.98 23.93 28.18
CA ALA A 24 -28.94 24.67 27.46
C ALA A 24 -27.65 23.85 27.22
N SER A 25 -27.49 22.69 27.89
CA SER A 25 -26.34 21.79 27.70
C SER A 25 -26.62 20.70 26.66
N LEU A 26 -27.88 20.24 26.54
CA LEU A 26 -28.30 19.30 25.48
C LEU A 26 -28.43 19.95 24.10
N HIS A 27 -28.68 21.27 24.01
CA HIS A 27 -28.70 21.97 22.72
C HIS A 27 -27.29 22.26 22.16
N ARG A 28 -26.24 22.32 23.00
CA ARG A 28 -24.84 22.44 22.51
C ARG A 28 -24.22 21.10 22.11
N LEU A 29 -24.67 19.99 22.71
CA LEU A 29 -24.20 18.65 22.32
C LEU A 29 -24.87 18.13 21.05
N ASN A 30 -26.05 18.66 20.68
CA ASN A 30 -26.75 18.32 19.45
C ASN A 30 -26.49 19.29 18.28
N GLN A 31 -25.60 20.28 18.48
CA GLN A 31 -25.12 21.19 17.43
C GLN A 31 -23.73 20.84 16.89
N HIS A 32 -23.17 19.68 17.24
CA HIS A 32 -22.45 18.89 16.22
C HIS A 32 -23.48 18.27 15.28
N GLY A 33 -24.27 19.14 14.65
CA GLY A 33 -25.01 18.76 13.46
C GLY A 33 -23.99 18.17 12.49
N ARG A 34 -24.39 17.11 11.79
CA ARG A 34 -23.83 16.82 10.47
C ARG A 34 -23.66 18.17 9.78
N ARG A 35 -22.44 18.68 9.69
CA ARG A 35 -22.11 19.56 8.58
C ARG A 35 -22.44 18.69 7.39
N GLU A 36 -23.54 18.99 6.72
CA GLU A 36 -23.66 18.64 5.32
C GLU A 36 -22.43 19.30 4.70
N HIS A 37 -21.35 18.52 4.59
CA HIS A 37 -20.20 18.92 3.81
C HIS A 37 -20.77 19.07 2.42
N ASN A 38 -20.99 20.34 2.04
CA ASN A 38 -21.42 20.68 0.71
C ASN A 38 -20.45 19.96 -0.24
N VAL A 39 -20.97 19.21 -1.20
CA VAL A 39 -20.17 18.39 -2.12
C VAL A 39 -19.07 19.24 -2.78
N LYS A 40 -19.34 20.56 -2.95
CA LYS A 40 -18.41 21.58 -3.42
C LYS A 40 -17.09 21.76 -2.66
N ASP A 41 -17.01 21.42 -1.38
CA ASP A 41 -15.85 21.76 -0.53
C ASP A 41 -14.97 20.55 -0.20
N ARG A 42 -15.17 19.40 -0.86
CA ARG A 42 -14.33 18.23 -0.61
C ARG A 42 -12.98 18.39 -1.32
N PRO A 43 -11.85 18.35 -0.58
CA PRO A 43 -10.54 18.41 -1.19
C PRO A 43 -10.36 17.19 -2.09
N LYS A 44 -9.94 17.42 -3.33
CA LYS A 44 -9.65 16.34 -4.27
C LYS A 44 -8.26 15.78 -4.01
N LEU A 45 -8.08 14.47 -4.17
CA LEU A 45 -6.80 13.79 -3.97
C LEU A 45 -6.54 12.79 -5.10
N LEU A 46 -5.38 12.88 -5.73
CA LEU A 46 -4.86 11.88 -6.67
C LEU A 46 -3.60 11.24 -6.08
N LEU A 47 -3.66 9.93 -5.83
CA LEU A 47 -2.52 9.11 -5.44
C LEU A 47 -1.98 8.36 -6.66
N VAL A 48 -0.71 8.56 -6.97
CA VAL A 48 -0.01 7.97 -8.10
C VAL A 48 1.09 7.06 -7.56
N SER A 49 1.14 5.83 -8.05
CA SER A 49 2.23 4.89 -7.76
C SER A 49 3.00 4.57 -9.04
N PHE A 50 4.31 4.76 -9.00
CA PHE A 50 5.25 4.19 -9.95
C PHE A 50 5.90 2.97 -9.28
N ASP A 51 5.57 1.77 -9.72
CA ASP A 51 6.00 0.52 -9.09
C ASP A 51 7.54 0.43 -9.05
N GLY A 52 8.11 0.02 -7.91
CA GLY A 52 9.56 -0.18 -7.78
C GLY A 52 10.42 1.09 -7.93
N PHE A 53 9.83 2.28 -7.82
CA PHE A 53 10.55 3.55 -7.86
C PHE A 53 11.32 3.79 -6.55
N ARG A 54 12.56 3.30 -6.55
CA ARG A 54 13.49 3.42 -5.43
C ARG A 54 13.82 4.88 -5.10
N TRP A 55 13.98 5.15 -3.81
CA TRP A 55 14.16 6.50 -3.23
C TRP A 55 15.23 7.38 -3.91
N ASP A 56 16.29 6.78 -4.46
CA ASP A 56 17.46 7.46 -5.05
C ASP A 56 17.37 7.67 -6.57
N TYR A 57 16.38 7.10 -7.24
CA TYR A 57 16.26 7.18 -8.71
C TYR A 57 16.09 8.60 -9.22
N ILE A 58 15.43 9.49 -8.46
CA ILE A 58 15.30 10.92 -8.80
C ILE A 58 16.65 11.64 -8.93
N TYR A 59 17.74 11.09 -8.37
CA TYR A 59 19.07 11.68 -8.40
C TYR A 59 20.00 11.04 -9.44
N ARG A 60 19.56 9.97 -10.10
CA ARG A 60 20.38 9.27 -11.11
C ARG A 60 20.41 9.97 -12.46
N VAL A 61 19.33 10.67 -12.80
CA VAL A 61 19.16 11.33 -14.10
C VAL A 61 18.59 12.73 -13.91
N PRO A 62 18.72 13.63 -14.90
CA PRO A 62 17.95 14.86 -14.90
C PRO A 62 16.45 14.55 -14.83
N ALA A 63 15.83 14.87 -13.69
CA ALA A 63 14.40 14.64 -13.44
C ALA A 63 13.65 15.97 -13.19
N PRO A 64 13.56 16.85 -14.19
CA PRO A 64 13.02 18.20 -14.02
C PRO A 64 11.56 18.23 -13.55
N ASN A 65 10.74 17.25 -13.90
CA ASN A 65 9.33 17.22 -13.48
C ASN A 65 9.21 16.82 -12.01
N PHE A 66 9.97 15.84 -11.55
CA PHE A 66 10.07 15.53 -10.12
C PHE A 66 10.65 16.69 -9.33
N LEU A 67 11.76 17.29 -9.80
CA LEU A 67 12.38 18.43 -9.11
C LEU A 67 11.43 19.61 -8.99
N LYS A 68 10.66 19.90 -10.04
CA LYS A 68 9.62 20.94 -10.01
C LYS A 68 8.50 20.60 -9.03
N LEU A 69 8.05 19.35 -9.00
CA LEU A 69 7.02 18.89 -8.05
C LEU A 69 7.51 19.03 -6.60
N ILE A 70 8.80 18.78 -6.34
CA ILE A 70 9.44 18.96 -5.04
C ILE A 70 9.53 20.45 -4.68
N GLU A 71 9.94 21.30 -5.62
CA GLU A 71 10.04 22.75 -5.43
C GLU A 71 8.69 23.39 -5.10
N GLU A 72 7.62 22.94 -5.76
CA GLU A 72 6.25 23.41 -5.55
C GLU A 72 5.53 22.68 -4.38
N GLY A 73 6.19 21.72 -3.73
CA GLY A 73 5.55 20.77 -2.82
C GLY A 73 6.38 20.37 -1.59
N VAL A 74 6.18 19.13 -1.15
CA VAL A 74 6.82 18.50 0.00
C VAL A 74 7.39 17.16 -0.44
N LYS A 75 8.66 16.93 -0.12
CA LYS A 75 9.32 15.63 -0.27
C LYS A 75 9.66 15.07 1.10
N VAL A 76 9.36 13.80 1.32
CA VAL A 76 9.95 13.05 2.43
C VAL A 76 11.27 12.44 1.98
N GLU A 77 12.22 12.27 2.90
CA GLU A 77 13.54 11.68 2.56
C GLU A 77 13.37 10.30 1.94
N HIS A 78 12.53 9.49 2.58
CA HIS A 78 12.09 8.19 2.10
C HIS A 78 10.78 7.77 2.76
N VAL A 79 10.12 6.78 2.16
CA VAL A 79 9.01 6.02 2.77
C VAL A 79 9.52 4.66 3.19
N GLU A 80 9.28 4.30 4.44
CA GLU A 80 9.50 2.93 4.92
C GLU A 80 8.30 2.07 4.52
N ASN A 81 8.56 1.06 3.69
CA ASN A 81 7.53 0.14 3.18
C ASN A 81 7.22 -0.96 4.21
N ALA A 82 6.00 -1.50 4.15
CA ALA A 82 5.61 -2.62 5.00
C ALA A 82 6.33 -3.91 4.58
N TYR A 83 6.68 -4.74 5.56
CA TYR A 83 7.20 -6.08 5.31
C TYR A 83 6.04 -7.02 4.89
N ILE A 84 6.15 -7.81 3.83
CA ILE A 84 7.26 -7.92 2.88
C ILE A 84 7.17 -6.84 1.78
N THR A 85 8.31 -6.40 1.25
CA THR A 85 8.39 -5.41 0.16
C THR A 85 7.98 -6.01 -1.18
N LYS A 86 6.69 -6.30 -1.36
CA LYS A 86 6.09 -6.76 -2.62
C LYS A 86 4.90 -5.88 -3.02
N THR A 87 4.58 -5.93 -4.31
CA THR A 87 3.55 -5.12 -4.96
C THR A 87 2.20 -5.14 -4.27
N LEU A 88 1.55 -6.31 -4.16
CA LEU A 88 0.17 -6.35 -3.65
C LEU A 88 0.08 -5.97 -2.16
N PRO A 89 0.95 -6.49 -1.26
CA PRO A 89 0.91 -6.10 0.15
C PRO A 89 1.08 -4.59 0.36
N ASN A 90 2.06 -3.96 -0.30
CA ASN A 90 2.35 -2.55 -0.07
C ASN A 90 1.34 -1.62 -0.75
N HIS A 91 0.91 -1.91 -1.97
CA HIS A 91 -0.15 -1.12 -2.61
C HIS A 91 -1.48 -1.20 -1.83
N TYR A 92 -1.79 -2.34 -1.20
CA TYR A 92 -2.98 -2.45 -0.37
C TYR A 92 -2.79 -1.78 1.00
N SER A 93 -1.59 -1.81 1.58
CA SER A 93 -1.23 -1.04 2.77
C SER A 93 -1.44 0.47 2.54
N LEU A 94 -0.97 1.01 1.40
CA LEU A 94 -1.12 2.43 1.04
C LEU A 94 -2.57 2.93 1.02
N VAL A 95 -3.52 2.05 0.68
CA VAL A 95 -4.95 2.41 0.56
C VAL A 95 -5.80 1.88 1.71
N THR A 96 -5.21 1.23 2.72
CA THR A 96 -5.94 0.74 3.91
C THR A 96 -5.36 1.29 5.21
N GLY A 97 -4.10 1.70 5.23
CA GLY A 97 -3.38 2.11 6.44
C GLY A 97 -3.09 0.95 7.39
N LEU A 98 -3.13 -0.30 6.90
CA LEU A 98 -2.95 -1.52 7.69
C LEU A 98 -1.68 -2.25 7.25
N TYR A 99 -1.11 -3.05 8.14
CA TYR A 99 -0.05 -4.00 7.80
C TYR A 99 -0.62 -5.22 7.05
N ALA A 100 0.25 -5.90 6.32
CA ALA A 100 -0.01 -7.14 5.61
C ALA A 100 -0.80 -8.18 6.43
N GLU A 101 -0.38 -8.38 7.69
CA GLU A 101 -1.05 -9.33 8.59
C GLU A 101 -2.50 -8.93 8.93
N SER A 102 -2.83 -7.65 8.88
CA SER A 102 -4.16 -7.13 9.21
C SER A 102 -5.08 -7.06 7.99
N HIS A 103 -4.55 -6.62 6.84
CA HIS A 103 -5.37 -6.50 5.63
C HIS A 103 -5.48 -7.78 4.80
N GLY A 104 -4.71 -8.81 5.12
CA GLY A 104 -4.88 -10.17 4.59
C GLY A 104 -4.24 -10.46 3.24
N ILE A 105 -3.57 -9.47 2.64
CA ILE A 105 -2.80 -9.61 1.40
C ILE A 105 -1.33 -9.66 1.82
N VAL A 106 -0.88 -10.83 2.24
CA VAL A 106 0.43 -10.98 2.89
C VAL A 106 1.57 -11.12 1.89
N ALA A 107 1.26 -11.59 0.69
CA ALA A 107 2.21 -11.78 -0.39
C ALA A 107 1.53 -11.70 -1.77
N ASN A 108 2.32 -11.68 -2.84
CA ASN A 108 1.81 -11.79 -4.22
C ASN A 108 1.32 -13.20 -4.55
N GLU A 109 1.87 -14.21 -3.86
CA GLU A 109 1.48 -15.61 -3.93
C GLU A 109 1.13 -16.08 -2.51
N MET A 110 -0.08 -16.58 -2.31
CA MET A 110 -0.55 -16.96 -0.98
C MET A 110 -1.29 -18.29 -1.00
N TYR A 111 -1.38 -18.92 0.16
CA TYR A 111 -2.24 -20.06 0.40
C TYR A 111 -3.04 -19.83 1.67
N ASP A 112 -4.35 -20.06 1.61
CA ASP A 112 -5.25 -19.98 2.76
C ASP A 112 -5.59 -21.42 3.20
N PRO A 113 -5.10 -21.87 4.37
CA PRO A 113 -5.29 -23.24 4.82
C PRO A 113 -6.73 -23.54 5.25
N VAL A 114 -7.53 -22.51 5.58
CA VAL A 114 -8.94 -22.68 5.97
C VAL A 114 -9.82 -22.78 4.73
N LEU A 115 -9.56 -21.96 3.71
CA LEU A 115 -10.26 -22.02 2.44
C LEU A 115 -9.77 -23.17 1.54
N ASN A 116 -8.58 -23.71 1.84
CA ASN A 116 -7.83 -24.63 1.00
C ASN A 116 -7.71 -24.12 -0.44
N ARG A 117 -7.24 -22.88 -0.59
CA ARG A 117 -7.12 -22.18 -1.87
C ARG A 117 -5.79 -21.47 -1.98
N SER A 118 -5.29 -21.40 -3.21
CA SER A 118 -4.14 -20.58 -3.57
C SER A 118 -4.60 -19.28 -4.22
N PHE A 119 -3.81 -18.25 -4.01
CA PHE A 119 -3.90 -16.94 -4.63
C PHE A 119 -2.60 -16.68 -5.38
N SER A 120 -2.72 -16.15 -6.59
CA SER A 120 -1.60 -15.70 -7.40
C SER A 120 -1.99 -14.43 -8.14
N MET A 121 -1.10 -13.43 -8.10
CA MET A 121 -1.24 -12.19 -8.87
C MET A 121 -1.32 -12.42 -10.38
N GLU A 122 -0.84 -13.57 -10.88
CA GLU A 122 -0.78 -13.92 -12.30
C GLU A 122 -2.05 -14.66 -12.78
N THR A 123 -3.06 -14.84 -11.92
CA THR A 123 -4.24 -15.65 -12.22
C THR A 123 -5.54 -14.95 -11.83
N ASP A 124 -6.68 -15.46 -12.30
CA ASP A 124 -8.01 -14.94 -11.95
C ASP A 124 -8.35 -15.05 -10.45
N SER A 125 -7.56 -15.77 -9.66
CA SER A 125 -7.74 -15.82 -8.20
C SER A 125 -7.64 -14.45 -7.53
N ILE A 126 -6.95 -13.49 -8.17
CA ILE A 126 -6.86 -12.11 -7.70
C ILE A 126 -8.23 -11.44 -7.56
N TYR A 127 -9.21 -11.83 -8.37
CA TYR A 127 -10.56 -11.24 -8.38
C TYR A 127 -11.52 -11.84 -7.35
N ASP A 128 -11.10 -12.88 -6.61
CA ASP A 128 -11.89 -13.47 -5.54
C ASP A 128 -11.86 -12.55 -4.31
N SER A 129 -12.98 -11.89 -4.02
CA SER A 129 -13.04 -10.85 -2.99
C SER A 129 -12.68 -11.36 -1.59
N ARG A 130 -12.82 -12.67 -1.32
CA ARG A 130 -12.47 -13.31 -0.03
C ARG A 130 -11.02 -13.07 0.41
N TRP A 131 -10.12 -12.79 -0.53
CA TRP A 131 -8.74 -12.42 -0.21
C TRP A 131 -8.63 -11.01 0.39
N TRP A 132 -9.53 -10.11 0.01
CA TRP A 132 -9.43 -8.66 0.24
C TRP A 132 -10.37 -8.15 1.34
N GLU A 133 -11.34 -8.95 1.79
CA GLU A 133 -12.38 -8.53 2.75
C GLU A 133 -11.86 -8.16 4.15
N GLN A 134 -10.61 -8.49 4.52
CA GLN A 134 -10.08 -8.21 5.86
C GLN A 134 -9.79 -6.71 6.10
N ALA A 135 -9.79 -5.89 5.04
CA ALA A 135 -9.61 -4.44 5.14
C ALA A 135 -10.65 -3.67 4.32
N VAL A 136 -10.81 -2.39 4.63
CA VAL A 136 -11.66 -1.47 3.88
C VAL A 136 -10.76 -0.46 3.17
N PRO A 137 -10.61 -0.54 1.83
CA PRO A 137 -9.74 0.38 1.11
C PRO A 137 -10.37 1.79 0.99
N LEU A 138 -9.53 2.80 0.77
CA LEU A 138 -9.93 4.21 0.72
C LEU A 138 -11.09 4.49 -0.24
N TRP A 139 -11.15 3.83 -1.40
CA TRP A 139 -12.25 4.00 -2.35
C TRP A 139 -13.60 3.52 -1.79
N VAL A 140 -13.62 2.48 -0.95
CA VAL A 140 -14.84 2.04 -0.25
C VAL A 140 -15.18 3.02 0.88
N THR A 141 -14.18 3.45 1.65
CA THR A 141 -14.35 4.40 2.76
C THR A 141 -14.95 5.72 2.29
N ILE A 142 -14.44 6.29 1.21
CA ILE A 142 -14.89 7.56 0.65
C ILE A 142 -16.33 7.44 0.13
N GLN A 143 -16.66 6.34 -0.55
CA GLN A 143 -18.03 6.12 -1.01
C GLN A 143 -19.03 5.97 0.13
N LYS A 144 -18.64 5.27 1.21
CA LYS A 144 -19.46 5.18 2.43
C LYS A 144 -19.66 6.55 3.11
N ALA A 145 -18.70 7.46 2.95
CA ALA A 145 -18.83 8.87 3.38
C ALA A 145 -19.60 9.76 2.37
N GLY A 146 -20.17 9.16 1.31
CA GLY A 146 -20.93 9.85 0.28
C GLY A 146 -20.09 10.54 -0.79
N GLY A 147 -18.79 10.24 -0.87
CA GLY A 147 -17.88 10.72 -1.92
C GLY A 147 -17.80 9.80 -3.11
N ARG A 148 -16.98 10.19 -4.10
CA ARG A 148 -16.76 9.41 -5.31
C ARG A 148 -15.28 9.11 -5.52
N SER A 149 -14.99 7.89 -5.96
CA SER A 149 -13.63 7.42 -6.20
C SER A 149 -13.43 6.93 -7.63
N GLY A 150 -12.28 7.23 -8.20
CA GLY A 150 -11.77 6.73 -9.47
C GLY A 150 -10.53 5.86 -9.26
N ALA A 151 -10.39 4.75 -9.99
CA ALA A 151 -9.20 3.91 -9.90
C ALA A 151 -8.70 3.46 -11.28
N ALA A 152 -7.49 3.89 -11.64
CA ALA A 152 -6.81 3.45 -12.84
C ALA A 152 -5.81 2.35 -12.46
N MET A 153 -6.29 1.11 -12.47
CA MET A 153 -5.50 -0.13 -12.36
C MET A 153 -4.72 -0.32 -11.05
N TRP A 154 -5.19 0.26 -9.94
CA TRP A 154 -4.58 0.02 -8.64
C TRP A 154 -4.87 -1.41 -8.14
N PRO A 155 -3.92 -2.12 -7.51
CA PRO A 155 -4.16 -3.43 -6.93
C PRO A 155 -5.41 -3.51 -6.03
N GLY A 156 -6.33 -4.42 -6.37
CA GLY A 156 -7.59 -4.63 -5.65
C GLY A 156 -8.72 -3.68 -6.06
N SER A 157 -8.46 -2.66 -6.90
CA SER A 157 -9.49 -1.69 -7.31
C SER A 157 -10.52 -2.24 -8.30
N ASP A 158 -10.20 -3.32 -9.00
CA ASP A 158 -11.08 -4.09 -9.87
C ASP A 158 -11.60 -5.37 -9.19
N VAL A 159 -11.57 -5.40 -7.86
CA VAL A 159 -12.17 -6.44 -7.02
C VAL A 159 -13.36 -5.87 -6.25
N ARG A 160 -14.43 -6.67 -6.10
CA ARG A 160 -15.65 -6.25 -5.41
C ARG A 160 -15.51 -6.38 -3.88
N ILE A 161 -14.77 -5.48 -3.27
CA ILE A 161 -14.43 -5.52 -1.84
C ILE A 161 -15.56 -4.92 -1.00
N HIS A 162 -16.03 -5.62 0.04
CA HIS A 162 -17.20 -5.26 0.84
C HIS A 162 -18.45 -4.99 -0.02
N GLY A 163 -18.58 -5.72 -1.12
CA GLY A 163 -19.68 -5.57 -2.08
C GLY A 163 -19.61 -4.34 -2.98
N MET A 164 -18.51 -3.58 -2.96
CA MET A 164 -18.35 -2.30 -3.68
C MET A 164 -17.12 -2.30 -4.60
N TYR A 165 -17.26 -1.66 -5.76
CA TYR A 165 -16.14 -1.21 -6.60
C TYR A 165 -15.95 0.30 -6.41
N PRO A 166 -14.81 0.89 -6.83
CA PRO A 166 -14.73 2.33 -7.07
C PRO A 166 -15.84 2.78 -8.04
N ASN A 167 -16.34 4.01 -7.92
CA ASN A 167 -17.42 4.52 -8.80
C ASN A 167 -17.04 4.52 -10.28
N LYS A 168 -15.76 4.75 -10.58
CA LYS A 168 -15.17 4.61 -11.90
C LYS A 168 -13.88 3.81 -11.73
N TYR A 169 -13.67 2.77 -12.52
CA TYR A 169 -12.42 2.01 -12.48
C TYR A 169 -12.06 1.42 -13.83
N LEU A 170 -10.78 1.09 -14.00
CA LEU A 170 -10.27 0.28 -15.09
C LEU A 170 -9.90 -1.09 -14.55
N GLN A 171 -10.35 -2.15 -15.22
CA GLN A 171 -9.81 -3.49 -15.00
C GLN A 171 -8.34 -3.51 -15.42
N TYR A 172 -7.50 -4.24 -14.67
CA TYR A 172 -6.09 -4.33 -14.95
C TYR A 172 -5.81 -4.84 -16.38
N ASN A 173 -5.01 -4.08 -17.11
CA ASN A 173 -4.52 -4.45 -18.44
C ASN A 173 -3.21 -3.68 -18.72
N ALA A 174 -2.08 -4.37 -18.57
CA ALA A 174 -0.74 -3.81 -18.78
C ALA A 174 -0.52 -3.20 -20.17
N SER A 175 -1.32 -3.58 -21.19
CA SER A 175 -1.21 -3.01 -22.53
C SER A 175 -1.78 -1.59 -22.65
N VAL A 176 -2.55 -1.11 -21.67
CA VAL A 176 -3.07 0.26 -21.67
C VAL A 176 -1.97 1.22 -21.25
N SER A 177 -1.65 2.17 -22.14
CA SER A 177 -0.60 3.16 -21.91
C SER A 177 -0.88 4.07 -20.71
N PHE A 178 0.19 4.59 -20.10
CA PHE A 178 0.11 5.54 -19.00
C PHE A 178 -0.74 6.76 -19.38
N GLU A 179 -0.55 7.26 -20.60
CA GLU A 179 -1.22 8.43 -21.13
C GLU A 179 -2.74 8.20 -21.19
N SER A 180 -3.20 7.03 -21.65
CA SER A 180 -4.62 6.68 -21.64
C SER A 180 -5.18 6.51 -20.21
N ARG A 181 -4.39 6.01 -19.25
CA ARG A 181 -4.79 5.96 -17.83
C ARG A 181 -4.96 7.37 -17.25
N VAL A 182 -4.02 8.27 -17.53
CA VAL A 182 -4.09 9.69 -17.14
C VAL A 182 -5.31 10.37 -17.76
N GLU A 183 -5.58 10.17 -19.05
CA GLU A 183 -6.77 10.72 -19.71
C GLU A 183 -8.08 10.31 -19.00
N GLN A 184 -8.19 9.05 -18.56
CA GLN A 184 -9.35 8.61 -17.76
C GLN A 184 -9.43 9.31 -16.41
N ILE A 185 -8.30 9.44 -15.70
CA ILE A 185 -8.23 10.15 -14.42
C ILE A 185 -8.70 11.60 -14.58
N ILE A 186 -8.17 12.31 -15.58
CA ILE A 186 -8.54 13.70 -15.87
C ILE A 186 -10.03 13.81 -16.21
N LYS A 187 -10.54 12.89 -17.03
CA LYS A 187 -11.96 12.82 -17.37
C LYS A 187 -12.84 12.64 -16.12
N TRP A 188 -12.46 11.75 -15.20
CA TRP A 188 -13.23 11.51 -13.99
C TRP A 188 -13.20 12.70 -13.02
N PHE A 189 -12.05 13.37 -12.85
CA PHE A 189 -11.96 14.56 -12.00
C PHE A 189 -12.67 15.79 -12.59
N SER A 190 -12.75 15.87 -13.93
CA SER A 190 -13.36 16.97 -14.67
C SER A 190 -14.84 16.76 -15.03
N ALA A 191 -15.43 15.62 -14.64
CA ALA A 191 -16.83 15.35 -14.87
C ALA A 191 -17.73 16.39 -14.16
N PRO A 192 -19.02 16.49 -14.53
CA PRO A 192 -19.99 17.31 -13.80
C PRO A 192 -19.99 16.99 -12.29
N GLU A 193 -20.39 17.95 -11.46
CA GLU A 193 -20.26 17.88 -9.99
C GLU A 193 -20.88 16.60 -9.39
N GLU A 194 -21.96 16.10 -9.99
CA GLU A 194 -22.68 14.90 -9.58
C GLU A 194 -21.99 13.59 -9.98
N GLU A 195 -20.95 13.64 -10.81
CA GLU A 195 -20.19 12.48 -11.29
C GLU A 195 -18.69 12.58 -11.02
N ALA A 196 -18.19 13.78 -10.71
CA ALA A 196 -16.77 14.03 -10.46
C ALA A 196 -16.26 13.19 -9.28
N VAL A 197 -15.08 12.62 -9.44
CA VAL A 197 -14.42 11.90 -8.34
C VAL A 197 -13.74 12.89 -7.40
N ASP A 198 -13.81 12.57 -6.11
CA ASP A 198 -13.10 13.25 -5.02
C ASP A 198 -11.70 12.63 -4.83
N PHE A 199 -11.58 11.33 -5.06
CA PHE A 199 -10.35 10.57 -4.86
C PHE A 199 -10.01 9.73 -6.10
N GLY A 200 -8.76 9.79 -6.52
CA GLY A 200 -8.22 9.03 -7.63
C GLY A 200 -7.02 8.22 -7.18
N VAL A 201 -6.89 6.99 -7.66
CA VAL A 201 -5.66 6.20 -7.59
C VAL A 201 -5.20 5.85 -9.01
N LEU A 202 -3.91 5.97 -9.28
CA LEU A 202 -3.28 5.70 -10.58
C LEU A 202 -2.03 4.84 -10.36
N TYR A 203 -1.97 3.70 -11.03
CA TYR A 203 -0.84 2.78 -10.98
C TYR A 203 -0.12 2.71 -12.32
N TRP A 204 1.21 2.59 -12.28
CA TRP A 204 2.07 2.34 -13.43
C TRP A 204 3.19 1.35 -13.06
N GLU A 205 3.41 0.38 -13.95
CA GLU A 205 4.25 -0.80 -13.75
C GLU A 205 5.77 -0.51 -13.77
N GLU A 206 6.18 0.64 -14.32
CA GLU A 206 7.59 1.00 -14.40
C GLU A 206 7.96 2.01 -13.29
N PRO A 207 9.19 1.97 -12.77
CA PRO A 207 10.37 1.28 -13.29
C PRO A 207 10.56 -0.20 -12.86
N ASP A 208 9.62 -0.80 -12.12
CA ASP A 208 9.76 -2.17 -11.60
C ASP A 208 10.00 -3.22 -12.69
N GLU A 209 9.16 -3.23 -13.74
CA GLU A 209 9.28 -4.21 -14.83
C GLU A 209 10.66 -4.21 -15.50
N SER A 210 11.19 -3.03 -15.81
CA SER A 210 12.53 -2.91 -16.37
C SER A 210 13.61 -3.17 -15.31
N GLY A 211 13.37 -2.79 -14.06
CA GLY A 211 14.25 -3.04 -12.92
C GLY A 211 14.49 -4.53 -12.68
N HIS A 212 13.45 -5.36 -12.82
CA HIS A 212 13.59 -6.81 -12.81
C HIS A 212 14.48 -7.30 -13.96
N LYS A 213 14.26 -6.85 -15.19
CA LYS A 213 15.02 -7.34 -16.36
C LYS A 213 16.49 -6.89 -16.36
N LEU A 214 16.75 -5.66 -15.94
CA LEU A 214 18.04 -4.99 -16.11
C LEU A 214 18.87 -4.92 -14.82
N GLY A 215 18.21 -4.95 -13.67
CA GLY A 215 18.80 -4.64 -12.37
C GLY A 215 18.87 -3.14 -12.10
N PRO A 216 18.67 -2.72 -10.83
CA PRO A 216 18.55 -1.33 -10.47
C PRO A 216 19.82 -0.54 -10.77
N GLN A 217 21.01 -1.15 -10.76
CA GLN A 217 22.29 -0.46 -11.00
C GLN A 217 22.68 -0.34 -12.48
N SER A 218 21.93 -0.96 -13.39
CA SER A 218 22.23 -0.91 -14.83
C SER A 218 22.11 0.52 -15.37
N THR A 219 23.04 0.93 -16.24
CA THR A 219 22.96 2.22 -16.95
C THR A 219 21.78 2.27 -17.93
N GLN A 220 21.23 1.11 -18.31
CA GLN A 220 20.01 1.05 -19.12
C GLN A 220 18.78 1.55 -18.35
N MET A 221 18.80 1.48 -17.00
CA MET A 221 17.75 2.05 -16.16
C MET A 221 17.66 3.57 -16.26
N ASP A 222 18.74 4.26 -16.62
CA ASP A 222 18.74 5.73 -16.70
C ASP A 222 17.71 6.23 -17.73
N LYS A 223 17.57 5.52 -18.86
CA LYS A 223 16.53 5.83 -19.87
C LYS A 223 15.12 5.55 -19.35
N VAL A 224 14.94 4.48 -18.58
CA VAL A 224 13.63 4.12 -18.00
C VAL A 224 13.21 5.18 -16.98
N ILE A 225 14.11 5.52 -16.05
CA ILE A 225 13.87 6.52 -15.00
C ILE A 225 13.58 7.90 -15.62
N TYR A 226 14.33 8.29 -16.66
CA TYR A 226 14.04 9.51 -17.40
C TYR A 226 12.63 9.48 -18.03
N GLY A 227 12.22 8.34 -18.60
CA GLY A 227 10.86 8.16 -19.12
C GLY A 227 9.77 8.26 -18.04
N ILE A 228 10.05 7.88 -16.79
CA ILE A 228 9.11 8.10 -15.67
C ILE A 228 8.97 9.59 -15.35
N ASP A 229 10.06 10.35 -15.37
CA ASP A 229 9.98 11.81 -15.22
C ASP A 229 9.15 12.45 -16.34
N GLU A 230 9.31 12.01 -17.59
CA GLU A 230 8.48 12.48 -18.72
C GLU A 230 6.99 12.14 -18.51
N LYS A 231 6.68 10.95 -17.98
CA LYS A 231 5.30 10.55 -17.64
C LYS A 231 4.70 11.41 -16.53
N LEU A 232 5.47 11.71 -15.48
CA LEU A 232 5.03 12.65 -14.45
C LEU A 232 4.77 14.04 -15.07
N GLY A 233 5.66 14.50 -15.95
CA GLY A 233 5.48 15.74 -16.70
C GLY A 233 4.19 15.76 -17.53
N PHE A 234 3.88 14.65 -18.21
CA PHE A 234 2.62 14.49 -18.94
C PHE A 234 1.41 14.62 -18.02
N LEU A 235 1.39 13.89 -16.88
CA LEU A 235 0.31 13.99 -15.90
C LEU A 235 0.12 15.42 -15.39
N ILE A 236 1.20 16.09 -14.99
CA ILE A 236 1.16 17.48 -14.50
C ILE A 236 0.60 18.41 -15.57
N ASN A 237 1.02 18.25 -16.82
CA ASN A 237 0.54 19.06 -17.93
C ASN A 237 -0.96 18.84 -18.20
N GLU A 238 -1.45 17.61 -18.15
CA GLU A 238 -2.88 17.32 -18.33
C GLU A 238 -3.72 17.87 -17.16
N LEU A 239 -3.23 17.76 -15.92
CA LEU A 239 -3.86 18.41 -14.75
C LEU A 239 -3.94 19.94 -14.94
N LYS A 240 -2.88 20.58 -15.47
CA LYS A 240 -2.87 22.03 -15.73
C LYS A 240 -3.85 22.41 -16.84
N LYS A 241 -3.86 21.68 -17.96
CA LYS A 241 -4.82 21.89 -19.07
C LYS A 241 -6.26 21.79 -18.62
N ALA A 242 -6.57 20.82 -17.76
CA ALA A 242 -7.90 20.63 -17.18
C ALA A 242 -8.23 21.61 -16.04
N ARG A 243 -7.33 22.53 -15.67
CA ARG A 243 -7.46 23.45 -14.52
C ARG A 243 -7.70 22.70 -13.20
N LEU A 244 -7.11 21.51 -13.08
CA LEU A 244 -7.16 20.63 -11.92
C LEU A 244 -5.90 20.72 -11.04
N TYR A 245 -4.76 21.15 -11.60
CA TYR A 245 -3.48 21.16 -10.88
C TYR A 245 -3.57 21.91 -9.55
N GLU A 246 -4.22 23.08 -9.53
CA GLU A 246 -4.41 23.89 -8.32
C GLU A 246 -5.55 23.42 -7.40
N LYS A 247 -6.27 22.35 -7.76
CA LYS A 247 -7.49 21.88 -7.09
C LYS A 247 -7.40 20.47 -6.55
N VAL A 248 -6.43 19.69 -7.04
CA VAL A 248 -6.21 18.30 -6.68
C VAL A 248 -4.91 18.23 -5.90
N ASN A 249 -4.97 17.70 -4.68
CA ASN A 249 -3.76 17.32 -3.96
C ASN A 249 -3.15 16.11 -4.67
N LEU A 250 -1.88 16.18 -5.04
CA LEU A 250 -1.19 15.14 -5.79
C LEU A 250 -0.17 14.47 -4.88
N ILE A 251 -0.26 13.14 -4.73
CA ILE A 251 0.73 12.31 -4.06
C ILE A 251 1.35 11.40 -5.11
N VAL A 252 2.66 11.42 -5.25
CA VAL A 252 3.44 10.51 -6.10
C VAL A 252 4.32 9.66 -5.20
N THR A 253 4.14 8.35 -5.25
CA THR A 253 4.86 7.40 -4.39
C THR A 253 5.19 6.11 -5.13
N SER A 254 5.70 5.15 -4.38
CA SER A 254 5.98 3.79 -4.82
C SER A 254 5.83 2.84 -3.63
N ASP A 255 5.50 1.61 -3.94
CA ASP A 255 5.23 0.50 -3.04
C ASP A 255 6.49 -0.18 -2.49
N HIS A 256 7.62 -0.11 -3.19
CA HIS A 256 8.92 -0.60 -2.71
C HIS A 256 10.10 -0.04 -3.51
N GLY A 257 11.32 -0.31 -3.01
CA GLY A 257 12.56 -0.08 -3.76
C GLY A 257 12.96 -1.27 -4.64
N MET A 258 14.27 -1.35 -4.96
CA MET A 258 14.82 -2.44 -5.78
C MET A 258 16.29 -2.71 -5.42
N ALA A 259 16.68 -3.98 -5.31
CA ALA A 259 18.04 -4.42 -4.95
C ALA A 259 18.73 -5.12 -6.12
N GLN A 260 20.05 -4.95 -6.26
CA GLN A 260 20.81 -5.64 -7.32
C GLN A 260 21.05 -7.09 -6.94
N LEU A 261 20.63 -8.04 -7.78
CA LEU A 261 20.99 -9.45 -7.63
C LEU A 261 22.20 -9.84 -8.48
N SER A 262 22.80 -10.98 -8.13
CA SER A 262 23.88 -11.62 -8.88
C SER A 262 23.51 -13.06 -9.25
N PRO A 263 23.81 -13.52 -10.47
CA PRO A 263 23.62 -14.92 -10.87
C PRO A 263 24.49 -15.90 -10.07
N ASP A 264 25.55 -15.43 -9.41
CA ASP A 264 26.42 -16.26 -8.58
C ASP A 264 25.92 -16.40 -7.13
N LYS A 265 24.89 -15.62 -6.76
CA LYS A 265 24.34 -15.54 -5.40
C LYS A 265 22.97 -16.22 -5.33
N ILE A 266 22.94 -17.52 -5.63
CA ILE A 266 21.73 -18.35 -5.62
C ILE A 266 21.80 -19.37 -4.48
N ILE A 267 20.74 -19.45 -3.70
CA ILE A 267 20.51 -20.47 -2.69
C ILE A 267 19.48 -21.46 -3.24
N GLU A 268 19.85 -22.74 -3.36
CA GLU A 268 18.94 -23.80 -3.81
C GLU A 268 18.37 -24.54 -2.61
N LEU A 269 17.08 -24.39 -2.35
CA LEU A 269 16.44 -24.93 -1.16
C LEU A 269 16.48 -26.47 -1.12
N ASP A 270 16.35 -27.11 -2.28
CA ASP A 270 16.37 -28.57 -2.41
C ASP A 270 17.73 -29.22 -2.05
N GLN A 271 18.81 -28.43 -1.93
CA GLN A 271 20.10 -28.94 -1.43
C GLN A 271 20.10 -29.15 0.09
N TYR A 272 19.19 -28.49 0.81
CA TYR A 272 19.13 -28.51 2.27
C TYR A 272 17.94 -29.33 2.79
N VAL A 273 16.81 -29.28 2.09
CA VAL A 273 15.58 -29.96 2.50
C VAL A 273 14.87 -30.58 1.31
N SER A 274 14.39 -31.83 1.46
CA SER A 274 13.63 -32.49 0.39
C SER A 274 12.32 -31.75 0.11
N ARG A 275 12.04 -31.52 -1.17
CA ARG A 275 10.77 -30.94 -1.67
C ARG A 275 9.53 -31.71 -1.24
N ASP A 276 9.64 -32.99 -0.92
CA ASP A 276 8.50 -33.80 -0.48
C ASP A 276 8.02 -33.41 0.93
N LEU A 277 8.84 -32.67 1.69
CA LEU A 277 8.56 -32.26 3.07
C LEU A 277 7.80 -30.93 3.17
N TYR A 278 7.65 -30.19 2.07
CA TYR A 278 6.98 -28.89 2.09
C TYR A 278 6.27 -28.57 0.77
N THR A 279 5.44 -27.54 0.79
CA THR A 279 4.88 -26.90 -0.39
C THR A 279 5.46 -25.48 -0.48
N TRP A 280 6.05 -25.16 -1.62
CA TRP A 280 6.50 -23.79 -1.92
C TRP A 280 5.28 -22.94 -2.23
N VAL A 281 5.07 -21.85 -1.49
CA VAL A 281 3.90 -20.96 -1.66
C VAL A 281 4.32 -19.62 -2.24
N ASP A 282 5.18 -18.89 -1.53
CA ASP A 282 5.61 -17.56 -1.96
C ASP A 282 7.06 -17.56 -2.46
N LYS A 283 7.34 -16.72 -3.46
CA LYS A 283 8.62 -16.67 -4.19
C LYS A 283 9.63 -15.76 -3.48
N SER A 284 10.90 -15.86 -3.88
CA SER A 284 12.02 -14.98 -3.47
C SER A 284 11.64 -13.49 -3.54
N PRO A 285 12.25 -12.58 -2.74
CA PRO A 285 13.32 -12.83 -1.78
C PRO A 285 12.84 -13.19 -0.38
N VAL A 286 11.54 -13.07 -0.10
CA VAL A 286 10.92 -13.61 1.10
C VAL A 286 10.02 -14.78 0.70
N VAL A 287 10.55 -15.99 0.86
CA VAL A 287 9.90 -17.24 0.50
C VAL A 287 9.02 -17.70 1.66
N GLY A 288 7.78 -18.05 1.36
CA GLY A 288 6.88 -18.72 2.28
C GLY A 288 6.73 -20.19 1.92
N ILE A 289 7.01 -21.09 2.86
CA ILE A 289 6.79 -22.53 2.66
C ILE A 289 5.83 -23.11 3.70
N LEU A 290 4.99 -24.04 3.24
CA LEU A 290 4.08 -24.81 4.08
C LEU A 290 4.64 -26.23 4.27
N PRO A 291 5.23 -26.57 5.44
CA PRO A 291 5.64 -27.93 5.73
C PRO A 291 4.45 -28.90 5.67
N LYS A 292 4.71 -30.14 5.26
CA LYS A 292 3.71 -31.22 5.34
C LYS A 292 3.38 -31.55 6.80
N ASP A 293 2.31 -32.31 7.00
CA ASP A 293 1.83 -32.71 8.32
C ASP A 293 2.96 -33.28 9.19
N ALA A 294 3.10 -32.74 10.40
CA ALA A 294 4.14 -33.09 11.37
C ALA A 294 5.59 -32.92 10.87
N LYS A 295 5.83 -32.12 9.81
CA LYS A 295 7.18 -31.84 9.27
C LYS A 295 7.75 -30.46 9.60
N LEU A 296 7.03 -29.62 10.33
CA LEU A 296 7.46 -28.26 10.68
C LEU A 296 8.88 -28.24 11.27
N GLU A 297 9.11 -28.98 12.35
CA GLU A 297 10.41 -29.01 13.05
C GLU A 297 11.50 -29.60 12.16
N GLU A 298 11.21 -30.71 11.46
CA GLU A 298 12.19 -31.34 10.56
C GLU A 298 12.65 -30.39 9.45
N VAL A 299 11.72 -29.64 8.84
CA VAL A 299 12.04 -28.67 7.78
C VAL A 299 12.78 -27.47 8.37
N TYR A 300 12.34 -26.95 9.51
CA TYR A 300 12.98 -25.80 10.16
C TYR A 300 14.42 -26.08 10.57
N ASP A 301 14.67 -27.20 11.28
CA ASP A 301 16.00 -27.57 11.78
C ASP A 301 17.00 -27.80 10.64
N LYS A 302 16.52 -28.30 9.49
CA LYS A 302 17.33 -28.45 8.28
C LYS A 302 17.70 -27.13 7.60
N LEU A 303 17.00 -26.04 7.90
CA LEU A 303 17.13 -24.77 7.19
C LEU A 303 17.77 -23.67 8.03
N VAL A 304 17.49 -23.60 9.33
CA VAL A 304 17.80 -22.42 10.18
C VAL A 304 19.25 -21.96 10.10
N ASP A 305 20.20 -22.89 10.07
CA ASP A 305 21.64 -22.61 9.99
C ASP A 305 22.28 -23.15 8.71
N ALA A 306 21.47 -23.51 7.70
CA ALA A 306 21.94 -24.20 6.51
C ALA A 306 22.75 -23.30 5.56
N ASN A 307 22.47 -22.00 5.55
CA ASN A 307 23.17 -21.02 4.73
C ASN A 307 23.18 -19.64 5.41
N GLN A 308 24.36 -19.04 5.62
CA GLN A 308 24.51 -17.72 6.26
C GLN A 308 23.81 -16.56 5.53
N ASN A 309 23.48 -16.74 4.24
CA ASN A 309 22.80 -15.74 3.41
C ASN A 309 21.28 -15.91 3.36
N MET A 310 20.75 -16.81 4.18
CA MET A 310 19.35 -17.09 4.35
C MET A 310 18.97 -16.87 5.82
N LEU A 311 17.94 -16.08 6.08
CA LEU A 311 17.35 -15.91 7.41
C LEU A 311 16.06 -16.71 7.46
N VAL A 312 15.98 -17.67 8.38
CA VAL A 312 14.82 -18.57 8.49
C VAL A 312 14.08 -18.28 9.78
N TYR A 313 12.81 -17.94 9.64
CA TYR A 313 11.92 -17.70 10.76
C TYR A 313 10.84 -18.77 10.78
N LYS A 314 10.57 -19.33 11.96
CA LYS A 314 9.20 -19.76 12.23
C LYS A 314 8.35 -18.50 12.35
N LYS A 315 7.11 -18.58 11.88
CA LYS A 315 6.18 -17.45 11.87
C LYS A 315 6.09 -16.73 13.21
N GLU A 316 6.02 -17.46 14.32
CA GLU A 316 5.96 -16.91 15.68
C GLU A 316 7.23 -16.17 16.13
N ASN A 317 8.35 -16.38 15.43
CA ASN A 317 9.66 -15.81 15.74
C ASN A 317 10.08 -14.67 14.80
N ILE A 318 9.22 -14.28 13.85
CA ILE A 318 9.47 -13.13 12.97
C ILE A 318 9.57 -11.86 13.85
N PRO A 319 10.52 -10.93 13.65
CA PRO A 319 10.64 -9.75 14.48
C PRO A 319 9.32 -8.95 14.59
N GLN A 320 8.92 -8.58 15.82
CA GLN A 320 7.62 -7.93 16.08
C GLN A 320 7.41 -6.63 15.29
N HIS A 321 8.49 -5.86 15.07
CA HIS A 321 8.43 -4.60 14.32
C HIS A 321 8.06 -4.77 12.84
N PHE A 322 8.13 -5.99 12.29
CA PHE A 322 7.66 -6.26 10.93
C PHE A 322 6.15 -6.41 10.83
N HIS A 323 5.42 -6.60 11.94
CA HIS A 323 3.97 -6.79 11.93
C HIS A 323 3.54 -7.86 10.91
N TYR A 324 4.21 -9.01 10.95
CA TYR A 324 4.06 -10.09 9.97
C TYR A 324 3.99 -11.48 10.65
N GLN A 325 3.16 -11.59 11.69
CA GLN A 325 2.93 -12.86 12.41
C GLN A 325 1.44 -13.25 12.45
N HIS A 326 0.54 -12.27 12.48
CA HIS A 326 -0.84 -12.46 12.94
C HIS A 326 -1.86 -12.65 11.81
N ASN A 327 -1.56 -13.51 10.82
CA ASN A 327 -2.51 -13.88 9.77
C ASN A 327 -2.35 -15.33 9.32
N ILE A 328 -3.45 -16.06 9.12
CA ILE A 328 -3.42 -17.49 8.73
C ILE A 328 -2.73 -17.74 7.37
N ARG A 329 -2.66 -16.73 6.50
CA ARG A 329 -2.05 -16.80 5.17
C ARG A 329 -0.53 -16.63 5.20
N ILE A 330 0.03 -16.16 6.32
CA ILE A 330 1.48 -16.17 6.53
C ILE A 330 1.89 -17.60 6.82
N MET A 331 2.80 -18.11 6.00
CA MET A 331 3.25 -19.50 6.04
C MET A 331 4.02 -19.81 7.34
N PRO A 332 4.00 -21.06 7.83
CA PRO A 332 4.65 -21.42 9.09
C PRO A 332 6.16 -21.19 9.11
N ILE A 333 6.82 -21.30 7.95
CA ILE A 333 8.24 -20.99 7.78
C ILE A 333 8.38 -19.91 6.71
N ILE A 334 9.04 -18.82 7.10
CA ILE A 334 9.43 -17.71 6.23
C ILE A 334 10.94 -17.73 6.08
N ILE A 335 11.41 -17.59 4.85
CA ILE A 335 12.81 -17.66 4.48
C ILE A 335 13.17 -16.40 3.70
N GLU A 336 13.99 -15.54 4.29
CA GLU A 336 14.43 -14.29 3.70
C GLU A 336 15.86 -14.41 3.16
N ALA A 337 16.03 -14.07 1.89
CA ALA A 337 17.35 -13.94 1.28
C ALA A 337 18.00 -12.64 1.74
N ARG A 338 19.27 -12.69 2.16
CA ARG A 338 20.05 -11.46 2.37
C ARG A 338 20.17 -10.68 1.06
N GLU A 339 20.32 -9.37 1.16
CA GLU A 339 20.45 -8.48 0.01
C GLU A 339 21.48 -9.00 -1.01
N GLY A 340 21.09 -9.00 -2.29
CA GLY A 340 21.90 -9.51 -3.39
C GLY A 340 21.84 -11.01 -3.62
N TRP A 341 21.19 -11.78 -2.73
CA TRP A 341 20.93 -13.21 -2.90
C TRP A 341 19.50 -13.48 -3.34
N THR A 342 19.30 -14.63 -3.97
CA THR A 342 17.98 -15.15 -4.29
C THR A 342 17.86 -16.61 -3.88
N ILE A 343 16.66 -17.00 -3.46
CA ILE A 343 16.35 -18.38 -3.12
C ILE A 343 15.51 -18.97 -4.24
N VAL A 344 15.92 -20.12 -4.75
CA VAL A 344 15.15 -20.92 -5.69
C VAL A 344 14.89 -22.29 -5.12
N GLN A 345 13.82 -22.94 -5.60
CA GLN A 345 13.56 -24.31 -5.22
C GLN A 345 14.68 -25.25 -5.74
N ASN A 346 15.00 -25.14 -7.04
CA ASN A 346 16.15 -25.78 -7.68
C ASN A 346 16.56 -24.99 -8.93
N ARG A 347 17.78 -25.19 -9.47
CA ARG A 347 18.27 -24.50 -10.68
C ARG A 347 17.56 -24.88 -12.00
N SER A 348 16.82 -25.98 -12.02
CA SER A 348 16.08 -26.45 -13.20
C SER A 348 14.70 -25.82 -13.32
N SER A 349 14.15 -25.27 -12.24
CA SER A 349 12.92 -24.49 -12.26
C SER A 349 13.18 -23.17 -12.98
N PRO A 350 12.35 -22.77 -13.96
CA PRO A 350 12.54 -21.51 -14.66
C PRO A 350 12.54 -20.35 -13.66
N PHE A 351 13.57 -19.49 -13.76
CA PHE A 351 13.56 -18.19 -13.10
C PHE A 351 12.37 -17.41 -13.63
N MET A 352 11.45 -17.06 -12.75
CA MET A 352 10.34 -16.15 -13.07
C MET A 352 10.19 -15.11 -11.96
N CYS A 353 10.94 -14.02 -12.08
CA CYS A 353 10.22 -12.77 -12.29
C CYS A 353 9.69 -12.88 -13.72
N ALA A 354 8.39 -12.71 -13.93
CA ALA A 354 7.83 -12.73 -15.27
C ALA A 354 8.75 -11.91 -16.20
N TYR A 355 9.09 -12.47 -17.37
CA TYR A 355 10.07 -12.00 -18.36
C TYR A 355 11.52 -12.52 -18.23
N SER A 356 11.76 -13.63 -18.95
CA SER A 356 13.03 -14.10 -19.52
C SER A 356 13.99 -14.92 -18.63
N ASN A 357 14.69 -15.87 -19.29
CA ASN A 357 15.70 -16.80 -18.75
C ASN A 357 16.99 -16.10 -18.25
N LEU A 358 16.89 -14.87 -17.74
CA LEU A 358 18.02 -14.08 -17.29
C LEU A 358 17.81 -13.73 -15.82
N LEU A 359 18.73 -14.24 -15.01
CA LEU A 359 18.89 -14.07 -13.56
C LEU A 359 19.10 -12.61 -13.17
N HIS A 360 18.06 -11.79 -13.25
CA HIS A 360 18.08 -10.40 -12.81
C HIS A 360 16.80 -10.22 -11.99
N VAL A 361 16.95 -10.30 -10.67
CA VAL A 361 16.59 -9.21 -9.75
C VAL A 361 15.26 -9.45 -9.03
N CYS A 362 15.27 -9.31 -7.70
CA CYS A 362 14.10 -9.45 -6.84
C CYS A 362 14.20 -8.45 -5.67
N VAL A 363 13.04 -8.07 -5.15
CA VAL A 363 12.79 -6.85 -4.37
C VAL A 363 13.15 -6.99 -2.89
N CYS A 364 14.22 -6.34 -2.44
CA CYS A 364 14.49 -6.15 -1.01
C CYS A 364 15.20 -4.80 -0.76
N VAL A 365 14.48 -3.69 -0.94
CA VAL A 365 14.86 -2.43 -0.31
C VAL A 365 13.60 -1.82 0.28
N CYS A 366 13.58 -1.65 1.61
CA CYS A 366 12.45 -1.15 2.41
C CYS A 366 12.13 0.33 2.19
N VAL A 367 12.64 0.94 1.12
CA VAL A 367 12.77 2.39 1.01
C VAL A 367 12.37 2.85 -0.39
N SER A 368 11.23 3.51 -0.49
CA SER A 368 10.69 4.07 -1.73
C SER A 368 10.62 5.62 -1.70
N VAL A 369 10.39 6.24 -2.88
CA VAL A 369 10.14 7.69 -2.98
C VAL A 369 8.71 8.02 -2.53
N CYS A 370 8.54 9.17 -1.85
CA CYS A 370 7.27 9.89 -1.88
C CYS A 370 7.50 11.40 -2.03
N VAL A 371 6.78 12.00 -2.98
CA VAL A 371 6.72 13.44 -3.23
C VAL A 371 5.26 13.84 -3.31
N CYS A 372 4.88 14.88 -2.58
CA CYS A 372 3.50 15.36 -2.47
C CYS A 372 3.43 16.84 -2.83
N VAL A 373 2.34 17.26 -3.46
CA VAL A 373 1.92 18.67 -3.48
C VAL A 373 0.59 18.76 -2.74
N LEU A 374 0.61 19.43 -1.58
CA LEU A 374 -0.56 19.66 -0.74
C LEU A 374 -1.00 21.11 -0.92
N LEU A 375 -2.15 21.32 -1.55
CA LEU A 375 -2.66 22.67 -1.85
C LEU A 375 -3.78 23.12 -0.91
N SER A 376 -4.24 22.25 -0.01
CA SER A 376 -5.45 22.52 0.80
C SER A 376 -5.39 21.98 2.23
N LEU A 377 -4.27 22.22 2.92
CA LEU A 377 -4.22 22.09 4.38
C LEU A 377 -3.59 23.34 5.01
N PRO A 378 -4.26 24.03 5.95
CA PRO A 378 -3.54 24.89 6.89
C PRO A 378 -2.61 23.99 7.70
N THR A 379 -1.32 24.06 7.40
CA THR A 379 -0.20 23.68 8.28
C THR A 379 -0.47 22.45 9.17
N ILE A 380 -0.52 21.25 8.58
CA ILE A 380 -0.30 20.03 9.39
C ILE A 380 1.20 19.93 9.60
N ALA A 381 1.64 20.32 10.80
CA ALA A 381 2.95 19.95 11.30
C ALA A 381 2.97 18.42 11.42
N PHE A 382 3.72 17.75 10.54
CA PHE A 382 4.17 16.39 10.79
C PHE A 382 5.10 16.45 11.99
N ILE A 383 4.57 16.11 13.17
CA ILE A 383 5.39 15.83 14.33
C ILE A 383 5.98 14.44 14.08
N SER A 384 7.25 14.40 13.67
CA SER A 384 8.06 13.20 13.83
C SER A 384 8.16 12.91 15.33
N SER A 385 7.65 11.75 15.76
CA SER A 385 7.90 11.21 17.11
C SER A 385 8.60 9.88 16.99
#